data_AF-A0A379FS20-F1
#
_entry.id   AF-A0A379FS20-F1
#
_cell.length_a   1.000
_cell.length_b   1.000
_cell.length_c   1.000
_cell.angle_alpha   90.00
_cell.angle_beta   90.00
_cell.angle_gamma   90.00
#
_symmetry.space_group_name_H-M   'P 1'
#
loop_
_entity.id
_entity.type
_entity.pdbx_description
1 polymer ?
#
loop_
_entity_poly.entity_id
_entity_poly.type
_entity_poly.pdbx_seq_one_letter_code
_entity_poly.pdbx_strand_id
1 'polypeptide(L)'
;MMALKKTPQWASQITGVSPVRIIQLARELGNAKAAWISQGWGLQRTASGEQAARAVMMLPIVTGHIGRPGTNAGGWGGNVAYSVPGFAIPNPVKTKIPCFMWTNAIARGTEMTATNSTLLGKERLETNVKFLWHYASNVTGNQHSDLNKTHKILTDESLCEFILVWDTHMTPSTKYADLILPDVTSVESNDLINNSYASGAYHYAIRLQNAITPLWECRQSYDVLTDIAEKLGIKDQFTEGRTHEQWIEHCYNLMREKNPHLPTFEETNDMGIVDRKLANSADYIALKPFRDSPETAPLPTPSGKIEIYSERLAKIAKEWEYPTDQRIPAVPEYCVNTGRR
;
A
#
# COMPACT_ATOMS: atom_id res chain seq x y z
N MET A 1 20.69 -14.13 -31.89
CA MET A 1 20.03 -12.84 -32.15
C MET A 1 20.96 -11.72 -31.71
N MET A 2 21.28 -10.74 -32.56
CA MET A 2 21.96 -9.51 -32.10
C MET A 2 21.04 -8.80 -31.12
N ALA A 3 21.54 -8.49 -29.92
CA ALA A 3 20.78 -7.74 -28.93
C ALA A 3 20.41 -6.37 -29.50
N LEU A 4 19.11 -6.04 -29.52
CA LEU A 4 18.62 -4.74 -29.97
C LEU A 4 19.26 -3.62 -29.13
N LYS A 5 20.08 -2.76 -29.77
CA LYS A 5 20.80 -1.67 -29.11
C LYS A 5 19.81 -0.58 -28.66
N LYS A 6 19.77 -0.29 -27.36
CA LYS A 6 18.86 0.69 -26.74
C LYS A 6 19.40 2.12 -26.87
N THR A 7 19.48 2.63 -28.10
CA THR A 7 20.01 3.98 -28.39
C THR A 7 18.98 5.08 -28.15
N PRO A 8 19.39 6.37 -28.03
CA PRO A 8 18.45 7.49 -28.02
C PRO A 8 17.54 7.55 -29.25
N GLN A 9 18.02 7.15 -30.43
CA GLN A 9 17.22 7.06 -31.64
C GLN A 9 16.11 6.01 -31.53
N TRP A 10 16.45 4.83 -31.01
CA TRP A 10 15.47 3.78 -30.73
C TRP A 10 14.41 4.24 -29.74
N ALA A 11 14.83 4.84 -28.62
CA ALA A 11 13.89 5.33 -27.59
C ALA A 11 13.00 6.47 -28.12
N SER A 12 13.53 7.32 -29.00
CA SER A 12 12.77 8.40 -29.64
C SER A 12 11.61 7.89 -30.49
N GLN A 13 11.81 6.79 -31.23
CA GLN A 13 10.74 6.16 -32.04
C GLN A 13 9.57 5.63 -31.20
N ILE A 14 9.83 5.22 -29.95
CA ILE A 14 8.81 4.68 -29.03
C ILE A 14 8.14 5.80 -28.23
N THR A 15 8.93 6.71 -27.69
CA THR A 15 8.47 7.71 -26.70
C THR A 15 8.01 9.02 -27.33
N GLY A 16 8.40 9.31 -28.58
CA GLY A 16 8.22 10.60 -29.22
C GLY A 16 9.18 11.70 -28.72
N VAL A 17 10.06 11.42 -27.74
CA VAL A 17 11.04 12.37 -27.23
C VAL A 17 12.24 12.43 -28.17
N SER A 18 12.72 13.61 -28.55
CA SER A 18 13.85 13.73 -29.49
C SER A 18 15.14 13.10 -28.95
N PRO A 19 16.01 12.52 -29.81
CA PRO A 19 17.28 11.94 -29.34
C PRO A 19 18.15 12.96 -28.62
N VAL A 20 18.12 14.22 -29.06
CA VAL A 20 18.86 15.33 -28.44
C VAL A 20 18.40 15.55 -27.00
N ARG A 21 17.08 15.57 -26.75
CA ARG A 21 16.53 15.78 -25.40
C ARG A 21 16.86 14.62 -24.45
N ILE A 22 16.83 13.39 -24.96
CA ILE A 22 17.23 12.19 -24.21
C ILE A 22 18.70 12.28 -23.78
N ILE A 23 19.59 12.64 -24.71
CA ILE A 23 21.03 12.79 -24.42
C ILE A 23 21.27 13.95 -23.45
N GLN A 24 20.57 15.07 -23.64
CA GLN A 24 20.67 16.22 -22.75
C GLN A 24 20.32 15.84 -21.31
N LEU A 25 19.15 15.22 -21.08
CA LEU A 25 18.72 14.80 -19.75
C LEU A 25 19.70 13.81 -19.12
N ALA A 26 20.21 12.85 -19.90
CA ALA A 26 21.21 11.90 -19.41
C ALA A 26 22.49 12.60 -18.92
N ARG A 27 22.96 13.63 -19.65
CA ARG A 27 24.13 14.45 -19.25
C ARG A 27 23.84 15.30 -18.02
N GLU A 28 22.65 15.92 -17.94
CA GLU A 28 22.23 16.71 -16.78
C GLU A 28 22.20 15.84 -15.52
N LEU A 29 21.59 14.65 -15.58
CA LEU A 29 21.55 13.70 -14.45
C LEU A 29 22.93 13.19 -14.06
N GLY A 30 23.78 12.87 -15.05
CA GLY A 30 25.14 12.36 -14.82
C GLY A 30 26.10 13.40 -14.25
N ASN A 31 25.94 14.67 -14.61
CA ASN A 31 26.78 15.77 -14.12
C ASN A 31 26.23 16.46 -12.87
N ALA A 32 24.99 16.20 -12.49
CA ALA A 32 24.39 16.78 -11.30
C ALA A 32 25.16 16.38 -10.04
N LYS A 33 25.43 17.34 -9.15
CA LYS A 33 26.05 17.08 -7.84
C LYS A 33 25.16 16.21 -6.94
N ALA A 34 23.85 16.46 -6.98
CA ALA A 34 22.82 15.74 -6.24
C ALA A 34 21.52 15.74 -7.05
N ALA A 35 21.31 14.73 -7.91
CA ALA A 35 20.05 14.60 -8.62
C ALA A 35 19.00 13.93 -7.73
N TRP A 36 17.90 14.62 -7.48
CA TRP A 36 16.72 14.03 -6.85
C TRP A 36 15.85 13.36 -7.92
N ILE A 37 15.96 12.04 -8.02
CA ILE A 37 15.20 11.23 -8.98
C ILE A 37 14.12 10.49 -8.19
N SER A 38 12.85 10.80 -8.48
CA SER A 38 11.69 10.30 -7.73
C SER A 38 10.53 10.03 -8.68
N GLN A 39 9.75 9.00 -8.38
CA GLN A 39 8.48 8.70 -9.05
C GLN A 39 7.33 8.74 -8.04
N GLY A 40 6.15 9.14 -8.51
CA GLY A 40 4.89 8.88 -7.81
C GLY A 40 4.44 7.43 -7.95
N TRP A 41 3.32 7.09 -7.31
CA TRP A 41 2.77 5.72 -7.32
C TRP A 41 1.89 5.40 -8.53
N GLY A 42 1.74 6.33 -9.47
CA GLY A 42 0.95 6.13 -10.69
C GLY A 42 1.66 5.28 -11.75
N LEU A 43 2.97 5.47 -11.94
CA LEU A 43 3.72 4.80 -13.02
C LEU A 43 3.62 3.28 -12.95
N GLN A 44 3.63 2.74 -11.73
CA GLN A 44 3.55 1.30 -11.48
C GLN A 44 2.14 0.71 -11.60
N ARG A 45 1.09 1.52 -11.81
CA ARG A 45 -0.29 1.03 -12.05
C ARG A 45 -0.56 0.83 -13.54
N THR A 46 0.33 0.13 -14.21
CA THR A 46 0.21 -0.22 -15.63
C THR A 46 0.70 -1.65 -15.85
N ALA A 47 0.38 -2.26 -16.98
CA ALA A 47 0.71 -3.67 -17.26
C ALA A 47 2.22 -4.00 -17.30
N SER A 48 3.11 -2.99 -17.33
CA SER A 48 4.56 -3.17 -17.16
C SER A 48 5.11 -2.22 -16.08
N GLY A 49 4.28 -1.93 -15.09
CA GLY A 49 4.51 -0.90 -14.09
C GLY A 49 5.74 -1.16 -13.22
N GLU A 50 6.02 -2.41 -12.89
CA GLU A 50 7.20 -2.82 -12.13
C GLU A 50 8.47 -2.55 -12.94
N GLN A 51 8.46 -2.79 -14.25
CA GLN A 51 9.62 -2.50 -15.10
C GLN A 51 9.85 -1.01 -15.25
N ALA A 52 8.78 -0.22 -15.40
CA ALA A 52 8.87 1.23 -15.42
C ALA A 52 9.43 1.79 -14.10
N ALA A 53 8.94 1.29 -12.96
CA ALA A 53 9.45 1.66 -11.64
C ALA A 53 10.92 1.28 -11.44
N ARG A 54 11.30 0.05 -11.80
CA ARG A 54 12.70 -0.40 -11.74
C ARG A 54 13.60 0.43 -12.65
N ALA A 55 13.15 0.81 -13.84
CA ALA A 55 13.92 1.64 -14.76
C ALA A 55 14.22 3.03 -14.18
N VAL A 56 13.26 3.66 -13.48
CA VAL A 56 13.49 4.92 -12.75
C VAL A 56 14.51 4.70 -11.63
N MET A 57 14.38 3.63 -10.85
CA MET A 57 15.31 3.30 -9.77
C MET A 57 16.73 2.98 -10.25
N MET A 58 16.90 2.52 -11.50
CA MET A 58 18.23 2.33 -12.09
C MET A 58 18.99 3.64 -12.27
N LEU A 59 18.31 4.77 -12.48
CA LEU A 59 18.97 6.06 -12.72
C LEU A 59 19.87 6.51 -11.54
N PRO A 60 19.39 6.61 -10.29
CA PRO A 60 20.26 6.99 -9.17
C PRO A 60 21.35 5.95 -8.88
N ILE A 61 21.16 4.69 -9.27
CA ILE A 61 22.19 3.65 -9.18
C ILE A 61 23.32 3.93 -10.17
N VAL A 62 23.01 4.10 -11.46
CA VAL A 62 24.04 4.29 -12.51
C VAL A 62 24.73 5.64 -12.43
N THR A 63 24.08 6.67 -11.86
CA THR A 63 24.70 7.99 -11.62
C THR A 63 25.41 8.08 -10.26
N GLY A 64 25.38 7.02 -9.45
CA GLY A 64 26.08 6.96 -8.16
C GLY A 64 25.48 7.84 -7.06
N HIS A 65 24.21 8.23 -7.19
CA HIS A 65 23.52 9.14 -6.26
C HIS A 65 23.00 8.45 -5.00
N ILE A 66 22.74 7.14 -5.03
CA ILE A 66 22.27 6.37 -3.85
C ILE A 66 23.08 6.67 -2.59
N GLY A 67 22.38 6.96 -1.48
CA GLY A 67 22.97 7.19 -0.16
C GLY A 67 23.63 8.56 0.04
N ARG A 68 23.46 9.52 -0.88
CA ARG A 68 24.03 10.87 -0.74
C ARG A 68 23.00 11.89 -0.21
N PRO A 69 23.42 12.91 0.56
CA PRO A 69 22.55 14.02 0.93
C PRO A 69 21.95 14.72 -0.31
N GLY A 70 20.65 15.07 -0.25
CA GLY A 70 19.94 15.75 -1.33
C GLY A 70 19.58 14.87 -2.53
N THR A 71 19.68 13.54 -2.40
CA THR A 71 19.34 12.56 -3.44
C THR A 71 18.27 11.59 -2.96
N ASN A 72 17.82 10.70 -3.85
CA ASN A 72 16.79 9.69 -3.55
C ASN A 72 17.11 8.37 -4.25
N ALA A 73 16.46 7.28 -3.81
CA ALA A 73 16.60 5.93 -4.35
C ALA A 73 15.69 5.64 -5.57
N GLY A 74 15.00 6.65 -6.13
CA GLY A 74 14.08 6.47 -7.25
C GLY A 74 12.64 6.13 -6.84
N GLY A 75 12.33 6.09 -5.54
CA GLY A 75 10.97 5.95 -5.00
C GLY A 75 10.35 7.31 -4.62
N TRP A 76 9.12 7.29 -4.10
CA TRP A 76 8.51 8.49 -3.52
C TRP A 76 9.25 8.94 -2.25
N GLY A 77 9.17 10.23 -1.91
CA GLY A 77 9.79 10.75 -0.68
C GLY A 77 9.16 10.14 0.57
N GLY A 78 10.00 9.59 1.46
CA GLY A 78 9.54 9.02 2.72
C GLY A 78 8.96 10.05 3.67
N ASN A 79 8.33 9.56 4.74
CA ASN A 79 7.89 10.35 5.87
C ASN A 79 8.51 9.81 7.16
N VAL A 80 8.69 10.70 8.14
CA VAL A 80 8.94 10.30 9.53
C VAL A 80 7.57 10.22 10.20
N ALA A 81 7.18 9.06 10.70
CA ALA A 81 5.88 8.92 11.36
C ALA A 81 5.98 9.34 12.82
N TYR A 82 4.98 10.07 13.31
CA TYR A 82 4.74 10.15 14.75
C TYR A 82 4.16 8.80 15.21
N SER A 83 4.84 8.13 16.14
CA SER A 83 4.42 6.82 16.63
C SER A 83 3.19 6.98 17.53
N VAL A 84 2.05 6.58 17.00
CA VAL A 84 0.77 6.50 17.73
C VAL A 84 0.42 5.02 17.84
N PRO A 85 0.41 4.45 19.06
CA PRO A 85 -0.05 3.09 19.29
C PRO A 85 -1.49 2.94 18.80
N GLY A 86 -1.78 1.82 18.17
CA GLY A 86 -3.13 1.44 17.79
C GLY A 86 -3.48 0.08 18.39
N PHE A 87 -4.77 -0.25 18.33
CA PHE A 87 -5.26 -1.58 18.62
C PHE A 87 -4.80 -2.57 17.53
N ALA A 88 -4.06 -3.60 17.91
CA ALA A 88 -3.51 -4.58 16.96
C ALA A 88 -3.82 -6.01 17.43
N ILE A 89 -4.92 -6.58 16.93
CA ILE A 89 -5.15 -8.02 17.02
C ILE A 89 -4.37 -8.70 15.89
N PRO A 90 -3.44 -9.63 16.19
CA PRO A 90 -2.77 -10.41 15.15
C PRO A 90 -3.80 -11.20 14.34
N ASN A 91 -3.84 -10.99 13.03
CA ASN A 91 -4.69 -11.79 12.16
C ASN A 91 -4.18 -13.25 12.13
N PRO A 92 -4.96 -14.23 12.63
CA PRO A 92 -4.55 -15.63 12.62
C PRO A 92 -4.54 -16.21 11.19
N VAL A 93 -5.33 -15.64 10.27
CA VAL A 93 -5.39 -16.06 8.87
C VAL A 93 -4.12 -15.63 8.15
N LYS A 94 -3.32 -16.61 7.73
CA LYS A 94 -2.08 -16.38 6.96
C LYS A 94 -2.29 -16.43 5.45
N THR A 95 -3.41 -17.02 5.01
CA THR A 95 -3.79 -17.09 3.60
C THR A 95 -4.09 -15.68 3.08
N LYS A 96 -3.45 -15.28 1.97
CA LYS A 96 -3.68 -13.96 1.35
C LYS A 96 -3.79 -14.10 -0.16
N ILE A 97 -4.82 -13.49 -0.72
CA ILE A 97 -4.97 -13.28 -2.15
C ILE A 97 -4.43 -11.89 -2.52
N PRO A 98 -3.90 -11.68 -3.74
CA PRO A 98 -3.61 -10.34 -4.21
C PRO A 98 -4.87 -9.47 -4.21
N CYS A 99 -4.74 -8.22 -3.75
CA CYS A 99 -5.89 -7.33 -3.55
C CYS A 99 -6.70 -7.09 -4.82
N PHE A 100 -6.09 -7.18 -6.01
CA PHE A 100 -6.76 -6.97 -7.29
C PHE A 100 -7.30 -8.27 -7.93
N MET A 101 -7.18 -9.42 -7.24
CA MET A 101 -7.71 -10.72 -7.71
C MET A 101 -8.93 -11.17 -6.90
N TRP A 102 -9.54 -10.30 -6.10
CA TRP A 102 -10.72 -10.65 -5.30
C TRP A 102 -11.90 -11.15 -6.14
N THR A 103 -12.12 -10.58 -7.33
CA THR A 103 -13.14 -11.07 -8.29
C THR A 103 -12.84 -12.48 -8.80
N ASN A 104 -11.56 -12.82 -8.98
CA ASN A 104 -11.17 -14.18 -9.34
C ASN A 104 -11.38 -15.15 -8.18
N ALA A 105 -11.15 -14.71 -6.93
CA ALA A 105 -11.39 -15.54 -5.76
C ALA A 105 -12.88 -15.92 -5.61
N ILE A 106 -13.78 -15.01 -6.00
CA ILE A 106 -15.23 -15.29 -6.08
C ILE A 106 -15.56 -16.22 -7.24
N ALA A 107 -15.16 -15.85 -8.47
CA ALA A 107 -15.58 -16.57 -9.66
C ALA A 107 -14.93 -17.97 -9.81
N ARG A 108 -13.68 -18.11 -9.36
CA ARG A 108 -12.81 -19.28 -9.62
C ARG A 108 -11.72 -19.46 -8.56
N GLY A 109 -12.03 -19.19 -7.30
CA GLY A 109 -11.08 -19.33 -6.19
C GLY A 109 -10.36 -20.67 -6.17
N THR A 110 -11.05 -21.79 -6.41
CA THR A 110 -10.44 -23.13 -6.42
C THR A 110 -9.37 -23.33 -7.51
N GLU A 111 -9.35 -22.50 -8.54
CA GLU A 111 -8.30 -22.50 -9.58
C GLU A 111 -7.06 -21.72 -9.16
N MET A 112 -7.16 -20.82 -8.16
CA MET A 112 -6.07 -19.96 -7.72
C MET A 112 -5.03 -20.71 -6.90
N THR A 113 -3.77 -20.62 -7.31
CA THR A 113 -2.62 -21.25 -6.66
C THR A 113 -1.53 -20.26 -6.28
N ALA A 114 -0.54 -20.73 -5.53
CA ALA A 114 0.68 -19.97 -5.24
C ALA A 114 1.42 -19.52 -6.52
N THR A 115 1.40 -20.35 -7.56
CA THR A 115 2.18 -20.16 -8.80
C THR A 115 1.43 -19.42 -9.91
N ASN A 116 0.10 -19.49 -9.96
CA ASN A 116 -0.70 -18.83 -11.01
C ASN A 116 -1.38 -17.54 -10.55
N SER A 117 -1.48 -17.32 -9.23
CA SER A 117 -2.22 -16.20 -8.63
C SER A 117 -1.46 -15.55 -7.48
N THR A 118 -0.20 -15.90 -7.24
CA THR A 118 0.60 -15.33 -6.13
C THR A 118 -0.10 -15.50 -4.77
N LEU A 119 -0.82 -16.62 -4.58
CA LEU A 119 -1.44 -16.94 -3.31
C LEU A 119 -0.35 -17.12 -2.23
N LEU A 120 -0.52 -16.49 -1.08
CA LEU A 120 0.39 -16.65 0.06
C LEU A 120 -0.29 -17.47 1.14
N GLY A 121 0.49 -18.27 1.88
CA GLY A 121 0.02 -19.03 3.05
C GLY A 121 -0.64 -20.38 2.74
N LYS A 122 -0.96 -20.67 1.47
CA LYS A 122 -1.43 -21.97 0.98
C LYS A 122 -1.02 -22.18 -0.48
N GLU A 123 -0.97 -23.43 -0.92
CA GLU A 123 -0.71 -23.79 -2.34
C GLU A 123 -1.91 -23.49 -3.24
N ARG A 124 -3.13 -23.61 -2.71
CA ARG A 124 -4.39 -23.41 -3.45
C ARG A 124 -5.50 -22.96 -2.49
N LEU A 125 -6.48 -22.20 -2.99
CA LEU A 125 -7.73 -21.98 -2.24
C LEU A 125 -8.62 -23.22 -2.33
N GLU A 126 -9.16 -23.65 -1.20
CA GLU A 126 -10.03 -24.83 -1.13
C GLU A 126 -11.45 -24.53 -1.62
N THR A 127 -11.86 -23.26 -1.58
CA THR A 127 -13.21 -22.82 -1.93
C THR A 127 -13.17 -21.51 -2.71
N ASN A 128 -14.25 -21.24 -3.43
CA ASN A 128 -14.55 -19.91 -3.94
C ASN A 128 -15.02 -19.01 -2.77
N VAL A 129 -14.73 -17.71 -2.86
CA VAL A 129 -15.24 -16.71 -1.91
C VAL A 129 -16.73 -16.49 -2.20
N LYS A 130 -17.57 -16.70 -1.18
CA LYS A 130 -19.03 -16.53 -1.27
C LYS A 130 -19.57 -15.32 -0.52
N PHE A 131 -18.81 -14.82 0.44
CA PHE A 131 -19.16 -13.65 1.24
C PHE A 131 -18.15 -12.53 1.02
N LEU A 132 -18.64 -11.35 0.66
CA LEU A 132 -17.85 -10.14 0.53
C LEU A 132 -18.16 -9.17 1.66
N TRP A 133 -17.19 -8.98 2.56
CA TRP A 133 -17.18 -7.89 3.53
C TRP A 133 -16.50 -6.66 2.90
N HIS A 134 -17.27 -5.63 2.59
CA HIS A 134 -16.78 -4.42 1.92
C HIS A 134 -16.89 -3.20 2.84
N TYR A 135 -15.76 -2.75 3.39
CA TYR A 135 -15.71 -1.64 4.34
C TYR A 135 -14.92 -0.45 3.79
N ALA A 136 -15.46 0.76 3.93
CA ALA A 136 -14.80 2.05 3.66
C ALA A 136 -14.02 2.09 2.32
N SER A 137 -14.62 1.56 1.26
CA SER A 137 -14.00 1.43 -0.06
C SER A 137 -15.03 1.67 -1.15
N ASN A 138 -14.57 1.84 -2.39
CA ASN A 138 -15.45 1.80 -3.56
C ASN A 138 -14.92 0.83 -4.63
N VAL A 139 -14.21 -0.21 -4.21
CA VAL A 139 -13.54 -1.17 -5.11
C VAL A 139 -14.54 -2.00 -5.91
N THR A 140 -15.73 -2.28 -5.39
CA THR A 140 -16.77 -3.01 -6.14
C THR A 140 -17.46 -2.13 -7.18
N GLY A 141 -17.57 -0.82 -6.92
CA GLY A 141 -18.32 0.12 -7.74
C GLY A 141 -17.52 0.91 -8.78
N ASN A 142 -16.31 1.40 -8.46
CA ASN A 142 -15.54 2.25 -9.39
C ASN A 142 -14.01 2.26 -9.24
N GLN A 143 -13.42 1.50 -8.32
CA GLN A 143 -11.95 1.45 -8.13
C GLN A 143 -11.31 0.15 -8.62
N HIS A 144 -12.09 -0.74 -9.25
CA HIS A 144 -11.57 -1.92 -9.95
C HIS A 144 -11.53 -1.70 -11.46
N SER A 145 -10.78 -2.54 -12.19
CA SER A 145 -10.52 -2.34 -13.62
C SER A 145 -11.75 -2.61 -14.50
N ASP A 146 -12.11 -3.88 -14.67
CA ASP A 146 -13.21 -4.31 -15.54
C ASP A 146 -14.52 -4.32 -14.76
N LEU A 147 -15.15 -3.15 -14.64
CA LEU A 147 -16.40 -2.99 -13.90
C LEU A 147 -17.57 -3.78 -14.51
N ASN A 148 -17.56 -4.05 -15.81
CA ASN A 148 -18.60 -4.87 -16.46
C ASN A 148 -18.47 -6.35 -16.04
N LYS A 149 -17.24 -6.87 -16.00
CA LYS A 149 -16.98 -8.20 -15.46
C LYS A 149 -17.29 -8.27 -13.97
N THR A 150 -16.87 -7.28 -13.19
CA THR A 150 -17.20 -7.20 -11.76
C THR A 150 -18.70 -7.22 -11.54
N HIS A 151 -19.45 -6.40 -12.28
CA HIS A 151 -20.91 -6.36 -12.20
C HIS A 151 -21.52 -7.75 -12.41
N LYS A 152 -21.13 -8.46 -13.47
CA LYS A 152 -21.61 -9.83 -13.74
C LYS A 152 -21.31 -10.83 -12.62
N ILE A 153 -20.15 -10.67 -11.96
CA ILE A 153 -19.76 -11.55 -10.84
C ILE A 153 -20.59 -11.24 -9.59
N LEU A 154 -20.80 -9.95 -9.30
CA LEU A 154 -21.48 -9.51 -8.09
C LEU A 154 -23.01 -9.65 -8.15
N THR A 155 -23.61 -9.67 -9.34
CA THR A 155 -25.07 -9.86 -9.51
C THR A 155 -25.46 -11.32 -9.75
N ASP A 156 -24.50 -12.23 -9.81
CA ASP A 156 -24.74 -13.67 -9.88
C ASP A 156 -24.62 -14.27 -8.48
N GLU A 157 -25.77 -14.51 -7.83
CA GLU A 157 -25.86 -15.08 -6.48
C GLU A 157 -25.27 -16.50 -6.40
N SER A 158 -25.14 -17.21 -7.53
CA SER A 158 -24.44 -18.50 -7.55
C SER A 158 -22.94 -18.36 -7.40
N LEU A 159 -22.38 -17.17 -7.68
CA LEU A 159 -20.98 -16.82 -7.51
C LEU A 159 -20.71 -16.15 -6.16
N CYS A 160 -21.42 -15.06 -5.84
CA CYS A 160 -21.29 -14.31 -4.60
C CYS A 160 -22.64 -14.29 -3.87
N GLU A 161 -22.73 -15.00 -2.75
CA GLU A 161 -23.99 -15.29 -2.05
C GLU A 161 -24.42 -14.18 -1.09
N PHE A 162 -23.46 -13.41 -0.56
CA PHE A 162 -23.77 -12.32 0.35
C PHE A 162 -22.73 -11.19 0.27
N ILE A 163 -23.20 -9.96 0.24
CA ILE A 163 -22.40 -8.75 0.15
C ILE A 163 -22.83 -7.78 1.27
N LEU A 164 -21.94 -7.61 2.23
CA LEU A 164 -22.04 -6.57 3.24
C LEU A 164 -21.29 -5.33 2.75
N VAL A 165 -21.95 -4.18 2.69
CA VAL A 165 -21.27 -2.89 2.48
C VAL A 165 -21.41 -2.03 3.74
N TRP A 166 -20.28 -1.63 4.30
CA TRP A 166 -20.21 -0.73 5.44
C TRP A 166 -19.48 0.53 5.05
N ASP A 167 -20.22 1.63 5.00
CA ASP A 167 -19.78 2.89 4.41
C ASP A 167 -20.44 4.08 5.14
N THR A 168 -19.86 5.26 4.98
CA THR A 168 -20.42 6.52 5.49
C THR A 168 -21.45 7.11 4.51
N HIS A 169 -21.47 6.66 3.26
CA HIS A 169 -22.31 7.19 2.19
C HIS A 169 -22.89 6.09 1.29
N MET A 170 -24.00 6.40 0.62
CA MET A 170 -24.57 5.55 -0.44
C MET A 170 -23.74 5.64 -1.73
N THR A 171 -22.60 4.93 -1.75
CA THR A 171 -21.65 4.90 -2.88
C THR A 171 -22.12 3.94 -4.00
N PRO A 172 -21.51 3.99 -5.20
CA PRO A 172 -21.76 2.97 -6.23
C PRO A 172 -21.60 1.52 -5.75
N SER A 173 -20.76 1.28 -4.73
CA SER A 173 -20.59 -0.04 -4.12
C SER A 173 -21.82 -0.50 -3.33
N THR A 174 -22.55 0.41 -2.68
CA THR A 174 -23.75 0.04 -1.90
C THR A 174 -24.89 -0.51 -2.77
N LYS A 175 -24.86 -0.27 -4.09
CA LYS A 175 -25.83 -0.82 -5.04
C LYS A 175 -25.75 -2.34 -5.20
N TYR A 176 -24.64 -2.95 -4.77
CA TYR A 176 -24.45 -4.40 -4.76
C TYR A 176 -24.73 -5.03 -3.40
N ALA A 177 -25.04 -4.23 -2.38
CA ALA A 177 -25.14 -4.72 -1.02
C ALA A 177 -26.45 -5.46 -0.76
N ASP A 178 -26.37 -6.61 -0.10
CA ASP A 178 -27.51 -7.26 0.55
C ASP A 178 -27.79 -6.64 1.93
N LEU A 179 -26.72 -6.17 2.59
CA LEU A 179 -26.78 -5.48 3.88
C LEU A 179 -25.88 -4.25 3.86
N ILE A 180 -26.45 -3.12 4.28
CA ILE A 180 -25.73 -1.85 4.44
C ILE A 180 -25.61 -1.53 5.92
N LEU A 181 -24.41 -1.26 6.39
CA LEU A 181 -24.15 -0.72 7.73
C LEU A 181 -23.74 0.75 7.61
N PRO A 182 -24.43 1.68 8.29
CA PRO A 182 -24.07 3.10 8.30
C PRO A 182 -22.92 3.36 9.28
N ASP A 183 -21.78 3.80 8.76
CA ASP A 183 -20.63 4.22 9.57
C ASP A 183 -20.68 5.69 9.94
N VAL A 184 -19.86 6.09 10.91
CA VAL A 184 -19.63 7.50 11.26
C VAL A 184 -18.54 8.11 10.40
N THR A 185 -18.64 9.41 10.13
CA THR A 185 -17.54 10.17 9.51
C THR A 185 -16.50 10.59 10.55
N SER A 186 -15.34 11.05 10.09
CA SER A 186 -14.27 11.50 10.99
C SER A 186 -14.66 12.69 11.89
N VAL A 187 -15.70 13.46 11.55
CA VAL A 187 -16.17 14.58 12.39
C VAL A 187 -17.11 14.12 13.51
N GLU A 188 -17.54 12.86 13.48
CA GLU A 188 -18.44 12.21 14.45
C GLU A 188 -17.68 11.24 15.38
N SER A 189 -16.37 11.09 15.20
CA SER A 189 -15.53 10.12 15.92
C SER A 189 -14.39 10.76 16.70
N ASN A 190 -14.05 10.15 17.83
CA ASN A 190 -12.81 10.43 18.56
C ASN A 190 -11.72 9.45 18.10
N ASP A 191 -10.48 9.91 17.93
CA ASP A 191 -9.34 9.05 17.59
C ASP A 191 -7.99 9.73 17.90
N LEU A 192 -6.89 8.97 17.80
CA LEU A 192 -5.52 9.49 17.76
C LEU A 192 -4.98 9.41 16.34
N ILE A 193 -4.60 10.55 15.78
CA ILE A 193 -4.16 10.66 14.39
C ILE A 193 -2.69 11.08 14.33
N ASN A 194 -1.94 10.44 13.43
CA ASN A 194 -0.59 10.87 13.08
C ASN A 194 -0.55 11.53 11.69
N ASN A 195 0.66 11.81 11.21
CA ASN A 195 0.88 12.42 9.90
C ASN A 195 0.64 11.51 8.68
N SER A 196 0.18 10.27 8.88
CA SER A 196 -0.21 9.32 7.81
C SER A 196 0.82 9.30 6.66
N TYR A 197 0.37 9.54 5.42
CA TYR A 197 1.20 9.56 4.20
C TYR A 197 1.86 10.92 3.89
N ALA A 198 1.83 11.90 4.80
CA ALA A 198 2.45 13.20 4.56
C ALA A 198 3.99 13.06 4.48
N SER A 199 4.54 13.22 3.29
CA SER A 199 5.99 13.16 3.05
C SER A 199 6.74 14.29 3.76
N GLY A 200 7.94 13.98 4.23
CA GLY A 200 8.86 14.94 4.83
C GLY A 200 9.15 14.68 6.31
N ALA A 201 9.85 15.65 6.90
CA ALA A 201 10.40 15.55 8.25
C ALA A 201 9.43 16.01 9.36
N TYR A 202 8.38 16.74 9.00
CA TYR A 202 7.35 17.17 9.94
C TYR A 202 6.41 16.02 10.27
N HIS A 203 6.21 15.79 11.56
CA HIS A 203 5.30 14.79 12.07
C HIS A 203 4.61 15.28 13.32
N TYR A 204 3.38 14.84 13.53
CA TYR A 204 2.50 15.35 14.56
C TYR A 204 1.63 14.24 15.13
N ALA A 205 1.22 14.42 16.38
CA ALA A 205 0.17 13.67 17.03
C ALA A 205 -1.02 14.60 17.25
N ILE A 206 -2.20 14.16 16.81
CA ILE A 206 -3.45 14.89 16.96
C ILE A 206 -4.39 14.03 17.78
N ARG A 207 -5.04 14.63 18.78
CA ARG A 207 -6.23 14.06 19.37
C ARG A 207 -7.42 14.58 18.58
N LEU A 208 -8.02 13.70 17.77
CA LEU A 208 -9.25 14.01 17.07
C LEU A 208 -10.39 13.88 18.09
N GLN A 209 -11.17 14.94 18.22
CA GLN A 209 -12.40 14.95 18.99
C GLN A 209 -13.57 15.20 18.04
N ASN A 210 -14.69 14.53 18.32
CA ASN A 210 -15.90 14.67 17.56
C ASN A 210 -16.38 16.13 17.57
N ALA A 211 -16.59 16.69 16.39
CA ALA A 211 -17.16 18.03 16.23
C ALA A 211 -18.68 18.01 16.38
N ILE A 212 -19.30 16.86 16.08
CA ILE A 212 -20.73 16.60 16.21
C ILE A 212 -20.95 15.21 16.80
N THR A 213 -22.16 14.94 17.30
CA THR A 213 -22.57 13.58 17.65
C THR A 213 -22.89 12.78 16.37
N PRO A 214 -22.67 11.45 16.35
CA PRO A 214 -23.12 10.59 15.26
C PRO A 214 -24.56 10.88 14.84
N LEU A 215 -24.80 11.03 13.54
CA LEU A 215 -26.11 11.33 12.99
C LEU A 215 -26.95 10.05 12.83
N TRP A 216 -28.25 10.17 13.09
CA TRP A 216 -29.25 9.12 12.89
C TRP A 216 -28.87 7.79 13.60
N GLU A 217 -28.79 6.71 12.84
CA GLU A 217 -28.43 5.37 13.31
C GLU A 217 -26.98 5.00 12.97
N CYS A 218 -26.15 5.97 12.57
CA CYS A 218 -24.73 5.73 12.30
C CYS A 218 -24.01 5.32 13.59
N ARG A 219 -23.23 4.26 13.53
CA ARG A 219 -22.52 3.70 14.67
C ARG A 219 -21.04 3.56 14.38
N GLN A 220 -20.21 3.81 15.39
CA GLN A 220 -18.77 3.68 15.25
C GLN A 220 -18.37 2.22 15.02
N SER A 221 -17.28 2.03 14.28
CA SER A 221 -16.79 0.69 13.95
C SER A 221 -16.45 -0.16 15.17
N TYR A 222 -15.91 0.43 16.24
CA TYR A 222 -15.63 -0.31 17.48
C TYR A 222 -16.90 -0.88 18.13
N ASP A 223 -17.98 -0.10 18.20
CA ASP A 223 -19.23 -0.54 18.84
C ASP A 223 -19.90 -1.66 18.03
N VAL A 224 -19.96 -1.51 16.71
CA VAL A 224 -20.52 -2.53 15.81
C VAL A 224 -19.68 -3.82 15.86
N LEU A 225 -18.36 -3.71 15.86
CA LEU A 225 -17.48 -4.87 16.00
C LEU A 225 -17.57 -5.51 17.40
N THR A 226 -17.85 -4.73 18.45
CA THR A 226 -18.12 -5.25 19.79
C THR A 226 -19.40 -6.10 19.82
N ASP A 227 -20.47 -5.65 19.17
CA ASP A 227 -21.71 -6.43 19.07
C ASP A 227 -21.51 -7.71 18.27
N ILE A 228 -20.74 -7.65 17.17
CA ILE A 228 -20.40 -8.83 16.39
C ILE A 228 -19.56 -9.81 17.23
N ALA A 229 -18.56 -9.30 17.95
CA ALA A 229 -17.75 -10.11 18.86
C ALA A 229 -18.59 -10.77 19.96
N GLU A 230 -19.64 -10.09 20.46
CA GLU A 230 -20.60 -10.67 21.40
C GLU A 230 -21.39 -11.82 20.77
N LYS A 231 -21.91 -11.66 19.55
CA LYS A 231 -22.60 -12.75 18.84
C LYS A 231 -21.69 -13.94 18.54
N LEU A 232 -20.39 -13.69 18.39
CA LEU A 232 -19.37 -14.73 18.19
C LEU A 232 -18.81 -15.30 19.50
N GLY A 233 -19.23 -14.80 20.67
CA GLY A 233 -18.77 -15.28 21.98
C GLY A 233 -17.33 -14.89 22.35
N ILE A 234 -16.77 -13.85 21.71
CA ILE A 234 -15.39 -13.38 21.92
C ILE A 234 -15.30 -11.91 22.38
N LYS A 235 -16.40 -11.34 22.90
CA LYS A 235 -16.49 -9.93 23.36
C LYS A 235 -15.39 -9.55 24.35
N ASP A 236 -15.16 -10.38 25.37
CA ASP A 236 -14.17 -10.06 26.41
C ASP A 236 -12.75 -10.04 25.85
N GLN A 237 -12.45 -10.94 24.90
CA GLN A 237 -11.16 -10.98 24.21
C GLN A 237 -10.98 -9.79 23.27
N PHE A 238 -12.06 -9.36 22.59
CA PHE A 238 -12.03 -8.23 21.68
C PHE A 238 -11.89 -6.89 22.41
N THR A 239 -12.70 -6.68 23.45
CA THR A 239 -12.76 -5.40 24.17
C THR A 239 -11.67 -5.25 25.22
N GLU A 240 -11.16 -6.35 25.76
CA GLU A 240 -10.33 -6.37 26.97
C GLU A 240 -10.94 -5.57 28.14
N GLY A 241 -12.27 -5.49 28.19
CA GLY A 241 -12.99 -4.69 29.19
C GLY A 241 -12.92 -3.18 28.99
N ARG A 242 -12.48 -2.68 27.81
CA ARG A 242 -12.40 -1.26 27.49
C ARG A 242 -13.50 -0.82 26.51
N THR A 243 -13.99 0.41 26.68
CA THR A 243 -14.75 1.13 25.64
C THR A 243 -13.80 1.72 24.59
N HIS A 244 -14.35 2.24 23.49
CA HIS A 244 -13.56 2.92 22.45
C HIS A 244 -12.74 4.09 23.03
N GLU A 245 -13.36 4.93 23.86
CA GLU A 245 -12.69 6.07 24.53
C GLU A 245 -11.58 5.60 25.46
N GLN A 246 -11.80 4.51 26.19
CA GLN A 246 -10.77 3.93 27.06
C GLN A 246 -9.60 3.35 26.26
N TRP A 247 -9.85 2.84 25.04
CA TRP A 247 -8.78 2.45 24.12
C TRP A 247 -7.97 3.65 23.64
N ILE A 248 -8.63 4.75 23.27
CA ILE A 248 -7.94 6.00 22.87
C ILE A 248 -7.04 6.49 24.01
N GLU A 249 -7.56 6.56 25.24
CA GLU A 249 -6.78 6.96 26.42
C GLU A 249 -5.62 5.99 26.69
N HIS A 250 -5.86 4.68 26.59
CA HIS A 250 -4.82 3.67 26.78
C HIS A 250 -3.69 3.84 25.75
N CYS A 251 -4.03 3.96 24.46
CA CYS A 251 -3.07 4.18 23.38
C CYS A 251 -2.31 5.50 23.54
N TYR A 252 -2.99 6.56 24.01
CA TYR A 252 -2.36 7.83 24.34
C TYR A 252 -1.32 7.67 25.45
N ASN A 253 -1.66 6.96 26.52
CA ASN A 253 -0.75 6.74 27.65
C ASN A 253 0.47 5.91 27.25
N LEU A 254 0.32 4.89 26.39
CA LEU A 254 1.45 4.16 25.79
C LEU A 254 2.35 5.06 24.94
N MET A 255 1.77 6.03 24.22
CA MET A 255 2.55 7.04 23.49
C MET A 255 3.31 7.94 24.46
N ARG A 256 2.67 8.38 25.54
CA ARG A 256 3.24 9.26 26.58
C ARG A 256 4.36 8.59 27.38
N GLU A 257 4.33 7.28 27.64
CA GLU A 257 5.44 6.55 28.26
C GLU A 257 6.76 6.74 27.49
N LYS A 258 6.69 6.83 26.16
CA LYS A 258 7.84 7.08 25.28
C LYS A 258 8.13 8.56 25.07
N ASN A 259 7.24 9.44 25.53
CA ASN A 259 7.30 10.89 25.34
C ASN A 259 6.85 11.60 26.64
N PRO A 260 7.65 11.60 27.71
CA PRO A 260 7.22 12.07 29.04
C PRO A 260 6.86 13.56 29.12
N HIS A 261 7.25 14.35 28.11
CA HIS A 261 6.89 15.77 27.99
C HIS A 261 5.43 16.00 27.57
N LEU A 262 4.74 14.97 27.08
CA LEU A 262 3.35 15.09 26.68
C LEU A 262 2.45 15.32 27.91
N PRO A 263 1.42 16.18 27.79
CA PRO A 263 0.44 16.40 28.85
C PRO A 263 -0.31 15.11 29.20
N THR A 264 -1.04 15.11 30.31
CA THR A 264 -2.00 14.04 30.63
C THR A 264 -3.09 13.96 29.56
N PHE A 265 -3.80 12.83 29.48
CA PHE A 265 -4.86 12.68 28.48
C PHE A 265 -5.96 13.73 28.67
N GLU A 266 -6.38 14.00 29.91
CA GLU A 266 -7.39 15.02 30.21
C GLU A 266 -6.99 16.42 29.73
N GLU A 267 -5.73 16.81 29.94
CA GLU A 267 -5.18 18.10 29.49
C GLU A 267 -5.16 18.26 27.96
N THR A 268 -5.31 17.17 27.19
CA THR A 268 -5.38 17.24 25.71
C THR A 268 -6.74 17.57 25.15
N ASN A 269 -7.77 17.71 25.98
CA ASN A 269 -9.09 18.13 25.52
C ASN A 269 -8.99 19.47 24.76
N ASP A 270 -9.54 19.50 23.55
CA ASP A 270 -9.67 20.65 22.65
C ASP A 270 -8.34 21.25 22.17
N MET A 271 -7.20 20.60 22.43
CA MET A 271 -5.90 21.04 21.92
C MET A 271 -5.75 20.84 20.41
N GLY A 272 -6.39 19.81 19.85
CA GLY A 272 -6.16 19.36 18.47
C GLY A 272 -4.76 18.75 18.31
N ILE A 273 -3.78 19.54 17.89
CA ILE A 273 -2.38 19.08 17.75
C ILE A 273 -1.75 19.00 19.14
N VAL A 274 -1.53 17.77 19.62
CA VAL A 274 -0.92 17.49 20.92
C VAL A 274 0.60 17.68 20.88
N ASP A 275 1.25 17.22 19.81
CA ASP A 275 2.69 17.40 19.63
C ASP A 275 3.05 17.53 18.15
N ARG A 276 4.16 18.22 17.88
CA ARG A 276 4.74 18.39 16.55
C ARG A 276 6.26 18.37 16.65
N LYS A 277 6.87 17.51 15.83
CA LYS A 277 8.31 17.34 15.77
C LYS A 277 8.81 17.55 14.34
N LEU A 278 10.02 18.08 14.24
CA LEU A 278 10.76 18.22 13.00
C LEU A 278 11.97 17.29 13.09
N ALA A 279 11.96 16.22 12.29
CA ALA A 279 13.10 15.31 12.22
C ALA A 279 14.30 15.98 11.52
N ASN A 280 15.51 15.66 11.98
CA ASN A 280 16.70 16.05 11.25
C ASN A 280 16.84 15.20 9.99
N SER A 281 16.62 15.82 8.83
CA SER A 281 16.64 15.09 7.53
C SER A 281 17.98 14.44 7.22
N ALA A 282 19.08 14.89 7.83
CA ALA A 282 20.40 14.26 7.67
C ALA A 282 20.45 12.82 8.20
N ASP A 283 19.58 12.47 9.15
CA ASP A 283 19.51 11.13 9.75
C ASP A 283 18.73 10.14 8.88
N TYR A 284 18.01 10.62 7.86
CA TYR A 284 17.07 9.84 7.04
C TYR A 284 17.48 9.74 5.57
N ILE A 285 18.79 9.72 5.30
CA ILE A 285 19.30 9.56 3.93
C ILE A 285 19.15 8.09 3.51
N ALA A 286 18.27 7.85 2.53
CA ALA A 286 17.96 6.51 2.04
C ALA A 286 19.22 5.74 1.60
N LEU A 287 19.39 4.52 2.12
CA LEU A 287 20.50 3.61 1.82
C LEU A 287 21.91 4.17 2.18
N LYS A 288 22.01 5.21 3.01
CA LYS A 288 23.30 5.74 3.47
C LYS A 288 24.17 4.70 4.20
N PRO A 289 23.65 3.89 5.14
CA PRO A 289 24.47 2.85 5.79
C PRO A 289 25.07 1.86 4.79
N PHE A 290 24.28 1.39 3.82
CA PHE A 290 24.75 0.51 2.74
C PHE A 290 25.81 1.18 1.86
N ARG A 291 25.64 2.47 1.55
CA ARG A 291 26.63 3.23 0.79
C ARG A 291 27.96 3.34 1.54
N ASP A 292 27.91 3.65 2.83
CA ASP A 292 29.10 3.90 3.63
C ASP A 292 29.88 2.61 3.91
N SER A 293 29.16 1.52 4.24
CA SER A 293 29.74 0.24 4.62
C SER A 293 28.89 -0.96 4.15
N PRO A 294 28.94 -1.35 2.87
CA PRO A 294 28.08 -2.40 2.33
C PRO A 294 28.31 -3.78 2.95
N GLU A 295 29.50 -4.05 3.48
CA GLU A 295 29.84 -5.33 4.13
C GLU A 295 29.20 -5.46 5.53
N THR A 296 29.05 -4.35 6.26
CA THR A 296 28.48 -4.34 7.62
C THR A 296 27.03 -3.88 7.65
N ALA A 297 26.54 -3.26 6.57
CA ALA A 297 25.15 -2.88 6.36
C ALA A 297 24.63 -3.40 5.01
N PRO A 298 24.63 -4.73 4.78
CA PRO A 298 24.13 -5.32 3.54
C PRO A 298 22.62 -5.09 3.38
N LEU A 299 22.16 -5.06 2.13
CA LEU A 299 20.73 -4.99 1.84
C LEU A 299 20.05 -6.34 2.12
N PRO A 300 18.73 -6.36 2.43
CA PRO A 300 17.96 -7.59 2.65
C PRO A 300 17.60 -8.32 1.34
N THR A 301 18.56 -8.39 0.43
CA THR A 301 18.51 -9.11 -0.85
C THR A 301 19.37 -10.37 -0.76
N PRO A 302 19.11 -11.42 -1.55
CA PRO A 302 19.93 -12.63 -1.55
C PRO A 302 21.44 -12.39 -1.65
N SER A 303 21.86 -11.41 -2.47
CA SER A 303 23.27 -11.04 -2.64
C SER A 303 23.84 -10.05 -1.62
N GLY A 304 23.03 -9.51 -0.72
CA GLY A 304 23.40 -8.38 0.15
C GLY A 304 23.56 -7.03 -0.57
N LYS A 305 23.28 -6.96 -1.88
CA LYS A 305 23.55 -5.81 -2.76
C LYS A 305 22.31 -5.37 -3.54
N ILE A 306 22.40 -4.23 -4.23
CA ILE A 306 21.36 -3.84 -5.18
C ILE A 306 21.39 -4.78 -6.39
N GLU A 307 20.33 -5.58 -6.56
CA GLU A 307 20.22 -6.57 -7.64
C GLU A 307 19.64 -5.95 -8.92
N ILE A 308 20.53 -5.57 -9.85
CA ILE A 308 20.12 -5.15 -11.20
C ILE A 308 19.50 -6.34 -11.95
N TYR A 309 20.15 -7.49 -11.86
CA TYR A 309 19.61 -8.79 -12.27
C TYR A 309 19.13 -9.52 -11.02
N SER A 310 17.88 -9.98 -11.00
CA SER A 310 17.34 -10.76 -9.89
C SER A 310 17.19 -12.23 -10.27
N GLU A 311 18.01 -13.09 -9.65
CA GLU A 311 17.95 -14.55 -9.81
C GLU A 311 16.60 -15.09 -9.34
N ARG A 312 16.03 -14.49 -8.29
CA ARG A 312 14.70 -14.85 -7.80
C ARG A 312 13.62 -14.61 -8.85
N LEU A 313 13.66 -13.47 -9.55
CA LEU A 313 12.72 -13.20 -10.64
C LEU A 313 12.95 -14.13 -11.84
N ALA A 314 14.21 -14.47 -12.15
CA ALA A 314 14.53 -15.44 -13.20
C ALA A 314 13.94 -16.82 -12.90
N LYS A 315 14.03 -17.26 -11.64
CA LYS A 315 13.42 -18.51 -11.17
C LYS A 315 11.90 -18.48 -11.27
N ILE A 316 11.27 -17.41 -10.77
CA ILE A 316 9.80 -17.20 -10.89
C ILE A 316 9.37 -17.26 -12.36
N ALA A 317 10.08 -16.57 -13.25
CA ALA A 317 9.78 -16.58 -14.68
C ALA A 317 9.98 -17.94 -15.37
N LYS A 318 10.63 -18.91 -14.72
CA LYS A 318 10.76 -20.27 -15.25
C LYS A 318 9.71 -21.22 -14.69
N GLU A 319 9.33 -21.01 -13.43
CA GLU A 319 8.55 -21.98 -12.65
C GLU A 319 7.07 -21.61 -12.51
N TRP A 320 6.71 -20.34 -12.65
CA TRP A 320 5.35 -19.87 -12.45
C TRP A 320 4.51 -19.92 -13.73
N GLU A 321 3.20 -19.95 -13.54
CA GLU A 321 2.22 -20.02 -14.61
C GLU A 321 1.66 -18.61 -14.88
N TYR A 322 1.71 -18.17 -16.13
CA TYR A 322 1.16 -16.88 -16.52
C TYR A 322 0.69 -16.90 -17.98
N PRO A 323 -0.21 -15.96 -18.37
CA PRO A 323 -0.63 -15.82 -19.76
C PRO A 323 0.55 -15.66 -20.72
N THR A 324 0.43 -16.21 -21.93
CA THR A 324 1.53 -16.27 -22.92
C THR A 324 2.04 -14.91 -23.39
N ASP A 325 1.26 -13.86 -23.19
CA ASP A 325 1.58 -12.46 -23.52
C ASP A 325 2.25 -11.70 -22.35
N GLN A 326 2.40 -12.34 -21.19
CA GLN A 326 3.02 -11.79 -19.99
C GLN A 326 4.39 -12.43 -19.72
N ARG A 327 5.28 -11.67 -19.07
CA ARG A 327 6.59 -12.15 -18.64
C ARG A 327 7.12 -11.34 -17.46
N ILE A 328 7.93 -11.98 -16.63
CA ILE A 328 8.61 -11.35 -15.49
C ILE A 328 10.12 -11.32 -15.77
N PRO A 329 10.68 -10.23 -16.30
CA PRO A 329 12.09 -10.21 -16.66
C PRO A 329 12.99 -10.03 -15.43
N ALA A 330 14.09 -10.79 -15.40
CA ALA A 330 15.09 -10.71 -14.35
C ALA A 330 15.82 -9.36 -14.31
N VAL A 331 15.91 -8.66 -15.45
CA VAL A 331 16.49 -7.33 -15.61
C VAL A 331 15.38 -6.33 -15.96
N PRO A 332 15.45 -5.06 -15.52
CA PRO A 332 14.52 -4.04 -15.99
C PRO A 332 14.64 -3.88 -17.51
N GLU A 333 13.54 -4.13 -18.22
CA GLU A 333 13.50 -3.94 -19.67
C GLU A 333 12.15 -3.40 -20.14
N TYR A 334 12.15 -2.81 -21.33
CA TYR A 334 10.91 -2.41 -21.98
C TYR A 334 10.15 -3.66 -22.43
N CYS A 335 9.01 -3.93 -21.79
CA CYS A 335 8.07 -4.97 -22.18
C CYS A 335 6.98 -4.35 -23.07
N VAL A 336 6.84 -4.86 -24.29
CA VAL A 336 5.72 -4.50 -25.16
C VAL A 336 4.48 -5.22 -24.65
N ASN A 337 3.45 -4.47 -24.26
CA ASN A 337 2.14 -5.06 -23.99
C ASN A 337 1.56 -5.52 -25.34
N THR A 338 1.56 -6.83 -25.57
CA THR A 338 1.00 -7.43 -26.79
C THR A 338 -0.48 -7.82 -26.64
N GLY A 339 -1.02 -7.76 -25.42
CA GLY A 339 -2.44 -7.91 -25.15
C GLY A 339 -3.26 -6.82 -25.84
N ARG A 340 -4.18 -7.22 -26.72
CA ARG A 340 -5.21 -6.33 -27.28
C ARG A 340 -5.99 -5.74 -26.10
N ARG A 341 -6.10 -4.41 -26.07
CA ARG A 341 -7.02 -3.70 -25.16
C ARG A 341 -8.46 -4.06 -25.46
#